data_AF-A0AA89CIP9-F1
#
_entry.id   AF-A0AA89CIP9-F1
#
_cell.length_a   1.000
_cell.length_b   1.000
_cell.length_c   1.000
_cell.angle_alpha   90.00
_cell.angle_beta   90.00
_cell.angle_gamma   90.00
#
_symmetry.space_group_name_H-M   'P 1'
#
loop_
_entity.id
_entity.type
_entity.pdbx_description
1 polymer ?
#
loop_
_entity_poly.entity_id
_entity_poly.type
_entity_poly.pdbx_seq_one_letter_code
_entity_poly.pdbx_strand_id
1 'polypeptide(L)'
;MSAADKEAVLELLEEGKASDLVDLILGDSPYRVTGEAIFANDDERDAYVMTIEHLRFVAKYGTQAGPVKEGGRVYLPYPDYFEKWFQLGTPGLTQADLASYLGKTV
;
A
#
# COMPACT_ATOMS: atom_id res chain seq x y z
N MET A 1 -2.47 17.38 -0.25
CA MET A 1 -1.57 16.65 -1.17
C MET A 1 -2.44 15.72 -2.02
N SER A 2 -2.07 15.42 -3.26
CA SER A 2 -2.88 14.54 -4.10
C SER A 2 -2.65 13.08 -3.75
N ALA A 3 -3.67 12.26 -3.98
CA ALA A 3 -3.60 10.81 -3.90
C ALA A 3 -2.47 10.28 -4.79
N ALA A 4 -1.81 9.22 -4.34
CA ALA A 4 -0.87 8.45 -5.16
C ALA A 4 -1.55 7.89 -6.42
N ASP A 5 -0.84 7.98 -7.54
CA ASP A 5 -1.23 7.44 -8.84
C ASP A 5 -1.42 5.92 -8.79
N LYS A 6 -2.61 5.45 -9.18
CA LYS A 6 -2.99 4.05 -9.03
C LYS A 6 -2.16 3.17 -9.95
N GLU A 7 -2.01 3.56 -11.21
CA GLU A 7 -1.28 2.82 -12.22
C GLU A 7 0.18 2.60 -11.80
N ALA A 8 0.86 3.64 -11.30
CA ALA A 8 2.22 3.50 -10.80
C ALA A 8 2.32 2.61 -9.56
N VAL A 9 1.35 2.64 -8.64
CA VAL A 9 1.32 1.69 -7.50
C VAL A 9 1.16 0.25 -7.99
N LEU A 10 0.30 0.00 -8.97
CA LEU A 10 0.09 -1.34 -9.53
C LEU A 10 1.35 -1.85 -10.26
N GLU A 11 2.02 -0.99 -11.04
CA GLU A 11 3.30 -1.31 -11.71
C GLU A 11 4.35 -1.74 -10.68
N LEU A 12 4.46 -1.03 -9.56
CA LEU A 12 5.37 -1.41 -8.47
C LEU A 12 5.04 -2.78 -7.87
N LEU A 13 3.77 -3.18 -7.79
CA LEU A 13 3.41 -4.53 -7.35
C LEU A 13 3.85 -5.59 -8.35
N GLU A 14 3.71 -5.34 -9.64
CA GLU A 14 4.16 -6.23 -10.70
C GLU A 14 5.69 -6.40 -10.70
N GLU A 15 6.43 -5.35 -10.34
CA GLU A 15 7.88 -5.39 -10.14
C GLU A 15 8.32 -6.04 -8.81
N GLY A 16 7.39 -6.49 -7.98
CA GLY A 16 7.68 -7.11 -6.69
C GLY A 16 8.09 -6.13 -5.59
N LYS A 17 7.75 -4.84 -5.73
CA LYS A 17 8.08 -3.75 -4.78
C LYS A 17 7.05 -3.55 -3.68
N ALA A 18 6.29 -4.59 -3.36
CA ALA A 18 5.24 -4.51 -2.34
C ALA A 18 5.78 -4.18 -0.94
N SER A 19 6.98 -4.66 -0.55
CA SER A 19 7.59 -4.26 0.74
C SER A 19 7.94 -2.78 0.78
N ASP A 20 8.47 -2.25 -0.32
CA ASP A 20 8.87 -0.84 -0.41
C ASP A 20 7.64 0.08 -0.27
N LEU A 21 6.51 -0.33 -0.85
CA LEU A 21 5.22 0.34 -0.66
C LEU A 21 4.74 0.30 0.79
N VAL A 22 4.91 -0.82 1.51
CA VAL A 22 4.60 -0.91 2.94
C VAL A 22 5.44 0.09 3.72
N ASP A 23 6.75 0.11 3.50
CA ASP A 23 7.67 1.03 4.20
C ASP A 23 7.32 2.49 3.89
N LEU A 24 6.93 2.80 2.65
CA LEU A 24 6.52 4.14 2.25
C LEU A 24 5.19 4.58 2.89
N ILE A 25 4.24 3.67 3.05
CA ILE A 25 2.93 3.90 3.70
C ILE A 25 3.07 4.03 5.22
N LEU A 26 3.98 3.27 5.84
CA LEU A 26 4.25 3.32 7.29
C LEU A 26 5.15 4.51 7.67
N GLY A 27 5.87 5.09 6.71
CA GLY A 27 6.80 6.18 6.93
C GLY A 27 8.22 5.74 7.30
N ASP A 28 8.53 4.44 7.16
CA ASP A 28 9.85 3.86 7.40
C ASP A 28 10.80 4.02 6.18
N SER A 29 10.26 4.41 5.03
CA SER A 29 11.03 4.64 3.81
C SER A 29 11.80 5.97 3.81
N PRO A 30 13.06 6.02 3.33
CA PRO A 30 13.80 7.27 3.16
C PRO A 30 13.20 8.20 2.09
N TYR A 31 12.27 7.69 1.27
CA TYR A 31 11.54 8.48 0.26
C TYR A 31 10.24 9.08 0.81
N ARG A 32 9.94 8.86 2.09
CA ARG A 32 8.81 9.49 2.76
C ARG A 32 9.07 10.99 2.91
N VAL A 33 8.26 11.79 2.24
CA VAL A 33 8.32 13.26 2.32
C VAL A 33 7.12 13.85 3.07
N THR A 34 6.09 13.04 3.32
CA THR A 34 4.89 13.45 4.04
C THR A 34 4.83 12.90 5.46
N GLY A 35 4.07 13.59 6.32
CA GLY A 35 3.92 13.20 7.73
C GLY A 35 3.03 11.97 7.94
N GLU A 36 2.67 11.73 9.20
CA GLU A 36 1.78 10.63 9.60
C GLU A 36 0.43 10.67 8.87
N ALA A 37 -0.16 9.50 8.65
CA ALA A 37 -1.49 9.38 8.09
C ALA A 37 -2.55 9.94 9.06
N ILE A 38 -3.45 10.78 8.55
CA ILE A 38 -4.59 11.31 9.29
C ILE A 38 -5.86 10.77 8.62
N PHE A 39 -6.74 10.16 9.40
CA PHE A 39 -7.98 9.56 8.92
C PHE A 39 -9.18 10.42 9.33
N ALA A 40 -10.09 10.68 8.40
CA ALA A 40 -11.31 11.41 8.67
C ALA A 40 -12.37 10.55 9.37
N ASN A 41 -12.30 9.23 9.21
CA ASN A 41 -13.25 8.26 9.76
C ASN A 41 -12.63 6.87 9.90
N ASP A 42 -13.38 5.95 10.49
CA ASP A 42 -12.98 4.56 10.70
C ASP A 42 -12.82 3.78 9.39
N ASP A 43 -13.61 4.10 8.36
CA ASP A 43 -13.51 3.43 7.06
C ASP A 43 -12.16 3.68 6.37
N GLU A 44 -11.63 4.90 6.46
CA GLU A 44 -10.29 5.25 5.96
C GLU A 44 -9.19 4.54 6.73
N ARG A 45 -9.30 4.53 8.06
CA ARG A 45 -8.34 3.82 8.92
C ARG A 45 -8.32 2.33 8.61
N ASP A 46 -9.49 1.72 8.46
CA ASP A 46 -9.61 0.28 8.19
C ASP A 46 -9.07 -0.05 6.79
N ALA A 47 -9.36 0.76 5.78
CA ALA A 47 -8.79 0.60 4.44
C ALA A 47 -7.26 0.72 4.44
N TYR A 48 -6.70 1.67 5.20
CA TYR A 48 -5.26 1.83 5.39
C TYR A 48 -4.61 0.58 6.02
N VAL A 49 -5.13 0.13 7.17
CA VAL A 49 -4.58 -1.04 7.89
C VAL A 49 -4.64 -2.29 7.02
N MET A 50 -5.80 -2.54 6.40
CA MET A 50 -5.99 -3.74 5.59
C MET A 50 -5.21 -3.69 4.27
N THR A 51 -4.93 -2.51 3.74
CA THR A 51 -3.99 -2.34 2.62
C THR A 51 -2.58 -2.74 2.99
N ILE A 52 -2.09 -2.37 4.16
CA ILE A 52 -0.77 -2.81 4.63
C ILE A 52 -0.71 -4.33 4.73
N GLU A 53 -1.76 -4.97 5.26
CA GLU A 53 -1.84 -6.43 5.32
C GLU A 53 -1.92 -7.08 3.93
N HIS A 54 -2.64 -6.48 2.97
CA HIS A 54 -2.64 -6.91 1.56
C HIS A 54 -1.23 -6.84 0.97
N LEU A 55 -0.54 -5.72 1.12
CA LEU A 55 0.80 -5.53 0.57
C LEU A 55 1.83 -6.46 1.21
N ARG A 56 1.74 -6.72 2.52
CA ARG A 56 2.55 -7.73 3.21
C ARG A 56 2.29 -9.14 2.68
N PHE A 57 1.03 -9.47 2.41
CA PHE A 57 0.69 -10.73 1.74
C PHE A 57 1.34 -10.79 0.35
N VAL A 58 1.19 -9.76 -0.47
CA VAL A 58 1.76 -9.71 -1.83
C VAL A 58 3.28 -9.79 -1.81
N ALA A 59 3.95 -9.09 -0.89
CA ALA A 59 5.40 -9.12 -0.75
C ALA A 59 5.92 -10.53 -0.45
N LYS A 60 5.16 -11.31 0.34
CA LYS A 60 5.57 -12.66 0.74
C LYS A 60 5.14 -13.75 -0.24
N TYR A 61 3.96 -13.61 -0.83
CA TYR A 61 3.26 -14.68 -1.53
C TYR A 61 2.88 -14.34 -2.98
N GLY A 62 3.20 -13.14 -3.47
CA GLY A 62 2.83 -12.66 -4.79
C GLY A 62 1.36 -12.23 -4.91
N THR A 63 0.92 -11.89 -6.12
CA THR A 63 -0.40 -11.33 -6.44
C THR A 63 -1.53 -12.37 -6.53
N GLN A 64 -1.38 -13.53 -5.92
CA GLN A 64 -2.39 -14.58 -5.98
C GLN A 64 -3.68 -14.19 -5.25
N ALA A 65 -4.82 -14.56 -5.83
CA ALA A 65 -6.14 -14.18 -5.31
C ALA A 65 -6.61 -15.00 -4.09
N GLY A 66 -5.98 -16.16 -3.82
CA GLY A 66 -6.45 -17.13 -2.84
C GLY A 66 -5.68 -17.11 -1.51
N PRO A 67 -6.27 -17.70 -0.44
CA PRO A 67 -5.58 -17.89 0.82
C PRO A 67 -4.36 -18.81 0.68
N VAL A 68 -3.31 -18.53 1.46
CA VAL A 68 -2.12 -19.39 1.58
C VAL A 68 -2.10 -20.05 2.94
N LYS A 69 -1.82 -21.36 2.97
CA LYS A 69 -1.62 -22.12 4.21
C LYS A 69 -0.14 -22.39 4.41
N GLU A 70 0.43 -21.89 5.51
CA GLU A 70 1.85 -22.06 5.83
C GLU A 70 2.01 -22.15 7.36
N GLY A 71 2.78 -23.14 7.84
CA GLY A 71 3.08 -23.28 9.28
C GLY A 71 1.84 -23.40 10.19
N GLY A 72 0.74 -23.99 9.69
CA GLY A 72 -0.53 -24.10 10.42
C GLY A 72 -1.35 -22.80 10.48
N ARG A 73 -0.93 -21.74 9.77
CA ARG A 73 -1.65 -20.46 9.69
C ARG A 73 -2.27 -20.29 8.30
N VAL A 74 -3.31 -19.47 8.23
CA VAL A 74 -3.97 -19.04 6.98
C VAL A 74 -3.70 -17.56 6.78
N TYR A 75 -3.19 -17.21 5.60
CA TYR A 75 -2.91 -15.84 5.18
C TYR A 75 -3.88 -15.46 4.06
N LEU A 76 -4.39 -14.24 4.09
CA LEU A 76 -5.40 -13.74 3.15
C LEU A 76 -4.89 -12.50 2.41
N PRO A 77 -5.22 -12.34 1.12
CA PRO A 77 -4.76 -11.19 0.35
C PRO A 77 -5.55 -9.90 0.62
N TYR A 78 -6.84 -9.89 1.00
CA TYR A 78 -7.61 -8.64 1.20
C TYR A 78 -7.62 -7.61 0.01
N PRO A 79 -7.76 -8.04 -1.26
CA PRO A 79 -7.72 -7.13 -2.41
C PRO A 79 -8.84 -6.07 -2.40
N ASP A 80 -10.01 -6.37 -1.82
CA ASP A 80 -11.13 -5.42 -1.75
C ASP A 80 -10.81 -4.19 -0.91
N TYR A 81 -10.03 -4.36 0.17
CA TYR A 81 -9.58 -3.23 0.99
C TYR A 81 -8.54 -2.39 0.28
N PHE A 82 -7.69 -3.03 -0.54
CA PHE A 82 -6.71 -2.32 -1.37
C PHE A 82 -7.40 -1.47 -2.43
N GLU A 83 -8.45 -1.98 -3.07
CA GLU A 83 -9.27 -1.19 -3.99
C GLU A 83 -10.01 -0.05 -3.26
N LYS A 84 -10.60 -0.32 -2.08
CA LYS A 84 -11.23 0.71 -1.25
C LYS A 84 -10.23 1.82 -0.87
N TRP A 85 -8.98 1.46 -0.57
CA TRP A 85 -7.94 2.43 -0.24
C TRP A 85 -7.62 3.38 -1.41
N PHE A 86 -7.61 2.91 -2.66
CA PHE A 86 -7.53 3.80 -3.82
C PHE A 86 -8.74 4.74 -3.92
N GLN A 87 -9.95 4.21 -3.72
CA GLN A 87 -11.19 5.00 -3.79
C GLN A 87 -11.24 6.11 -2.73
N LEU A 88 -10.59 5.91 -1.60
CA LEU A 88 -10.47 6.88 -0.51
C LEU A 88 -9.29 7.86 -0.68
N GLY A 89 -8.61 7.83 -1.83
CA GLY A 89 -7.51 8.76 -2.12
C GLY A 89 -6.20 8.39 -1.44
N THR A 90 -5.95 7.10 -1.27
CA THR A 90 -4.69 6.53 -0.78
C THR A 90 -4.18 7.14 0.54
N PRO A 91 -5.01 7.12 1.61
CA PRO A 91 -4.59 7.65 2.90
C PRO A 91 -3.27 7.03 3.33
N GLY A 92 -2.35 7.88 3.81
CA GLY A 92 -1.01 7.45 4.18
C GLY A 92 -0.02 7.28 3.02
N LEU A 93 -0.38 7.52 1.75
CA LEU A 93 0.57 7.61 0.64
C LEU A 93 0.18 8.72 -0.34
N THR A 94 1.02 9.74 -0.47
CA THR A 94 0.74 10.83 -1.40
C THR A 94 1.47 10.64 -2.72
N GLN A 95 1.03 11.37 -3.75
CA GLN A 95 1.77 11.43 -5.01
C GLN A 95 3.21 11.94 -4.84
N ALA A 96 3.47 12.80 -3.85
CA ALA A 96 4.81 13.32 -3.59
C ALA A 96 5.74 12.23 -3.04
N ASP A 97 5.24 11.37 -2.15
CA ASP A 97 5.99 10.21 -1.64
C ASP A 97 6.29 9.24 -2.80
N LEU A 98 5.28 8.94 -3.61
CA LEU A 98 5.43 8.03 -4.75
C LEU A 98 6.42 8.56 -5.79
N ALA A 99 6.33 9.84 -6.14
CA ALA A 99 7.25 10.45 -7.08
C ALA A 99 8.69 10.52 -6.53
N SER A 100 8.85 10.80 -5.24
CA SER A 100 10.16 10.75 -4.56
C SER A 100 10.79 9.36 -4.68
N TYR A 101 10.01 8.31 -4.40
CA TYR A 101 10.45 6.92 -4.55
C TYR A 101 10.85 6.58 -6.00
N LEU A 102 10.07 7.03 -6.98
CA LEU A 102 10.34 6.80 -8.41
C LEU A 102 11.47 7.68 -8.97
N GLY A 103 12.06 8.57 -8.17
CA GLY A 103 13.06 9.53 -8.63
C GLY A 103 12.52 10.55 -9.64
N LYS A 104 11.20 10.78 -9.65
CA LYS A 104 10.53 11.75 -10.52
C LYS A 104 10.45 13.09 -9.79
N THR A 105 10.82 14.18 -10.47
CA THR A 105 10.60 15.53 -9.93
C THR A 105 9.11 15.85 -9.97
N VAL A 106 8.54 16.20 -8.82
CA VAL A 106 7.14 16.66 -8.66
C VAL A 106 7.01 18.12 -9.07
#